data_AF-A0A257ZUE3-F1
#
_entry.id   AF-A0A257ZUE3-F1
#
_cell.length_a   1.000
_cell.length_b   1.000
_cell.length_c   1.000
_cell.angle_alpha   90.00
_cell.angle_beta   90.00
_cell.angle_gamma   90.00
#
_symmetry.space_group_name_H-M   'P 1'
#
loop_
_entity.id
_entity.type
_entity.pdbx_description
1 polymer ?
#
loop_
_entity_poly.entity_id
_entity_poly.type
_entity_poly.pdbx_seq_one_letter_code
_entity_poly.pdbx_strand_id
1 'polypeptide(L)'
;MIAVQDLLRLKELAQLVLDHRLGQLRAAAHQLERSEGQLQAIKAAAAPAELPPVAAGLVEINYGRWADIRRAELNGVIARQRAGLMAERAEATTAFGRLQALRGLADRTKVR
;
A
#
# COMPACT_ATOMS: atom_id res chain seq x y z
N MET A 1 -25.46 -18.70 25.75
CA MET A 1 -24.69 -19.69 24.98
C MET A 1 -24.81 -19.27 23.53
N ILE A 2 -23.71 -18.93 22.84
CA ILE A 2 -23.77 -18.64 21.39
C ILE A 2 -24.11 -19.94 20.68
N ALA A 3 -25.13 -19.94 19.82
CA ALA A 3 -25.48 -21.12 19.05
C ALA A 3 -24.34 -21.45 18.07
N VAL A 4 -24.05 -22.73 17.86
CA VAL A 4 -23.00 -23.18 16.91
C VAL A 4 -23.21 -22.55 15.52
N GLN A 5 -24.45 -22.37 15.11
CA GLN A 5 -24.81 -21.71 13.86
C GLN A 5 -24.35 -20.24 13.80
N ASP A 6 -24.47 -19.49 14.90
CA ASP A 6 -24.04 -18.09 14.97
C ASP A 6 -22.52 -17.99 14.92
N LEU A 7 -21.81 -18.95 15.51
CA LEU A 7 -20.36 -19.02 15.45
C LEU A 7 -19.87 -19.30 14.02
N LEU A 8 -20.54 -20.20 13.29
CA LEU A 8 -20.25 -20.45 11.88
C LEU A 8 -20.48 -19.20 11.01
N ARG A 9 -21.60 -18.48 11.21
CA ARG A 9 -21.88 -17.22 10.52
C ARG A 9 -20.85 -16.14 10.82
N LEU A 10 -20.44 -16.00 12.09
CA LEU A 10 -19.38 -15.06 12.48
C LEU A 10 -18.05 -15.39 11.82
N LYS A 11 -17.71 -16.68 11.69
CA LYS A 11 -16.50 -17.13 10.99
C LYS A 11 -16.56 -16.76 9.50
N GLU A 12 -17.70 -16.94 8.84
CA GLU A 12 -17.88 -16.55 7.44
C GLU A 12 -17.75 -15.03 7.25
N LEU A 13 -18.40 -14.24 8.11
CA LEU A 13 -18.26 -12.78 8.10
C LEU A 13 -16.80 -12.34 8.35
N ALA A 14 -16.11 -12.96 9.30
CA ALA A 14 -14.72 -12.66 9.58
C ALA A 14 -13.79 -13.01 8.40
N GLN A 15 -14.11 -14.05 7.63
CA GLN A 15 -13.39 -14.38 6.40
C GLN A 15 -13.58 -13.28 5.36
N LEU A 16 -14.82 -12.83 5.12
CA LEU A 16 -15.10 -11.72 4.18
C LEU A 16 -14.39 -10.42 4.59
N VAL A 17 -14.37 -10.11 5.90
CA VAL A 17 -13.65 -8.94 6.42
C VAL A 17 -12.15 -9.07 6.16
N LEU A 18 -11.56 -10.25 6.39
CA LEU A 18 -10.15 -10.48 6.10
C LEU A 18 -9.86 -10.30 4.61
N ASP A 19 -10.67 -10.87 3.72
CA ASP A 19 -10.48 -10.77 2.28
C ASP A 19 -10.55 -9.30 1.82
N HIS A 20 -11.50 -8.54 2.36
CA HIS A 20 -11.60 -7.10 2.11
C HIS A 20 -10.34 -6.35 2.57
N ARG A 21 -9.86 -6.60 3.80
CA ARG A 21 -8.64 -5.94 4.33
C ARG A 21 -7.39 -6.30 3.55
N LEU A 22 -7.26 -7.54 3.09
CA LEU A 22 -6.17 -7.94 2.20
C LEU A 22 -6.26 -7.23 0.85
N GLY A 23 -7.47 -7.00 0.34
CA GLY A 23 -7.70 -6.17 -0.85
C GLY A 23 -7.21 -4.74 -0.67
N GLN A 24 -7.56 -4.09 0.44
CA GLN A 24 -7.10 -2.73 0.77
C GLN A 24 -5.58 -2.66 0.90
N LEU A 25 -4.98 -3.65 1.59
CA LEU A 25 -3.53 -3.74 1.75
C LEU A 25 -2.80 -3.83 0.40
N ARG A 26 -3.30 -4.66 -0.52
CA ARG A 26 -2.73 -4.77 -1.89
C ARG A 26 -2.88 -3.47 -2.66
N ALA A 27 -4.06 -2.83 -2.58
CA ALA A 27 -4.29 -1.56 -3.23
C ALA A 27 -3.31 -0.48 -2.73
N ALA A 28 -3.12 -0.37 -1.41
CA ALA A 28 -2.17 0.55 -0.81
C ALA A 28 -0.72 0.25 -1.25
N ALA A 29 -0.34 -1.03 -1.32
CA ALA A 29 0.98 -1.45 -1.78
C ALA A 29 1.24 -1.05 -3.25
N HIS A 30 0.27 -1.30 -4.14
CA HIS A 30 0.39 -0.89 -5.55
C HIS A 30 0.42 0.63 -5.72
N GLN A 31 -0.31 1.39 -4.89
CA GLN A 31 -0.24 2.84 -4.92
C GLN A 31 1.15 3.36 -4.53
N LEU A 32 1.76 2.77 -3.50
CA LEU A 32 3.12 3.08 -3.08
C LEU A 32 4.14 2.75 -4.17
N GLU A 33 4.08 1.54 -4.70
CA GLU A 33 4.96 1.06 -5.78
C GLU A 33 4.94 1.98 -6.99
N ARG A 34 3.75 2.40 -7.46
CA ARG A 34 3.63 3.35 -8.57
C ARG A 34 4.30 4.68 -8.28
N SER A 35 4.18 5.19 -7.06
CA SER A 35 4.75 6.48 -6.68
C SER A 35 6.27 6.40 -6.55
N GLU A 36 6.79 5.30 -6.01
CA GLU A 36 8.22 5.00 -5.99
C GLU A 36 8.79 4.84 -7.41
N GLY A 37 8.05 4.18 -8.31
CA GLY A 37 8.39 4.08 -9.73
C GLY A 37 8.48 5.44 -10.43
N GLN A 38 7.53 6.35 -10.17
CA GLN A 38 7.58 7.72 -10.69
C GLN A 38 8.80 8.48 -10.18
N LEU A 39 9.11 8.36 -8.88
CA LEU A 39 10.28 8.98 -8.29
C LEU A 39 11.56 8.46 -8.94
N GLN A 40 11.64 7.16 -9.19
CA GLN A 40 12.79 6.53 -9.83
C GLN A 40 12.95 6.99 -11.30
N ALA A 41 11.84 7.13 -12.03
CA ALA A 41 11.87 7.63 -13.41
C ALA A 41 12.43 9.06 -13.50
N ILE A 42 12.07 9.94 -12.56
CA ILE A 42 12.60 11.32 -12.53
C ILE A 42 14.10 11.33 -12.22
N LYS A 43 14.57 10.43 -11.33
CA LYS A 43 15.99 10.29 -11.01
C LYS A 43 16.81 9.73 -12.17
N ALA A 44 16.20 8.87 -12.99
CA ALA A 44 16.85 8.19 -14.11
C ALA A 44 16.69 8.94 -15.45
N ALA A 45 16.26 10.20 -15.43
CA ALA A 45 16.05 10.96 -16.66
C ALA A 45 17.33 11.02 -17.50
N ALA A 46 17.17 10.76 -18.80
CA ALA A 46 18.28 10.73 -19.74
C ALA A 46 18.92 12.11 -19.88
N ALA A 47 20.21 12.11 -20.25
CA ALA A 47 20.88 13.32 -20.67
C ALA A 47 20.12 13.97 -21.86
N PRO A 48 20.10 15.31 -21.95
CA PRO A 48 19.51 15.98 -23.09
C PRO A 48 20.15 15.48 -24.39
N ALA A 49 19.36 15.42 -25.48
CA ALA A 49 19.89 15.22 -26.82
C ALA A 49 20.97 16.28 -27.14
N GLU A 50 21.79 16.06 -28.17
CA GLU A 50 22.77 17.06 -28.58
C GLU A 50 22.07 18.40 -28.90
N LEU A 51 22.26 19.36 -28.00
CA LEU A 51 21.72 20.70 -28.05
C LEU A 51 22.89 21.69 -28.12
N PRO A 52 22.71 22.86 -28.76
CA PRO A 52 23.66 23.95 -28.65
C PRO A 52 23.97 24.25 -27.16
N PRO A 53 25.21 24.59 -26.77
CA PRO A 53 25.61 24.66 -25.36
C PRO A 53 24.72 25.53 -24.47
N VAL A 54 24.28 26.68 -24.98
CA VAL A 54 23.37 27.58 -24.25
C VAL A 54 21.99 26.94 -24.05
N ALA A 55 21.46 26.26 -25.06
CA ALA A 55 20.18 25.55 -24.97
C ALA A 55 20.28 24.35 -24.02
N ALA A 56 21.39 23.59 -24.06
CA ALA A 56 21.65 22.49 -23.15
C ALA A 56 21.65 22.96 -21.68
N GLY A 57 22.38 24.05 -21.37
CA GLY A 57 22.43 24.61 -20.02
C GLY A 57 21.07 25.13 -19.52
N LEU A 58 20.27 25.77 -20.39
CA LEU A 58 18.91 26.19 -20.04
C LEU A 58 17.98 25.00 -19.75
N VAL A 59 18.09 23.92 -20.53
CA VAL A 59 17.31 22.69 -20.29
C VAL A 59 17.72 22.05 -18.97
N GLU A 60 19.02 21.96 -18.68
CA GLU A 60 19.54 21.39 -17.44
C GLU A 60 19.02 22.16 -16.21
N ILE A 61 19.09 23.49 -16.22
CA ILE A 61 18.61 24.33 -15.11
C ILE A 61 17.10 24.18 -14.92
N ASN A 62 16.33 24.29 -16.00
CA ASN A 62 14.86 24.22 -15.92
C ASN A 62 14.38 22.83 -15.51
N TYR A 63 14.99 21.78 -16.06
CA TYR A 63 14.71 20.40 -15.67
C TYR A 63 15.09 20.16 -14.21
N GLY A 64 16.28 20.59 -13.79
CA GLY A 64 16.75 20.45 -12.41
C GLY A 64 15.76 21.04 -11.41
N ARG A 65 15.34 22.29 -11.63
CA ARG A 65 14.35 22.97 -10.78
C ARG A 65 13.01 22.24 -10.73
N TRP A 66 12.49 21.83 -11.90
CA TRP A 66 11.25 21.06 -11.96
C TRP A 66 11.38 19.72 -11.21
N ALA A 67 12.50 19.01 -11.43
CA ALA A 67 12.75 17.71 -10.83
C ALA A 67 12.91 17.80 -9.32
N ASP A 68 13.54 18.86 -8.78
CA ASP A 68 13.66 19.10 -7.33
C ASP A 68 12.29 19.24 -6.68
N ILE A 69 11.44 20.12 -7.21
CA ILE A 69 10.08 20.36 -6.71
C ILE A 69 9.28 19.06 -6.78
N ARG A 70 9.32 18.38 -7.94
CA ARG A 70 8.54 17.17 -8.14
C ARG A 70 8.98 16.01 -7.24
N ARG A 71 10.29 15.86 -7.00
CA ARG A 71 10.82 14.87 -6.06
C ARG A 71 10.38 15.16 -4.62
N ALA A 72 10.39 16.42 -4.19
CA ALA A 72 9.93 16.80 -2.86
C ALA A 72 8.44 16.47 -2.65
N GLU A 73 7.60 16.81 -3.63
CA GLU A 73 6.17 16.45 -3.62
C GLU A 73 5.95 14.93 -3.53
N LEU A 74 6.63 14.16 -4.39
CA LEU A 74 6.52 12.71 -4.42
C LEU A 74 7.01 12.07 -3.12
N ASN A 75 8.11 12.54 -2.54
CA ASN A 75 8.58 12.05 -1.25
C ASN A 75 7.53 12.25 -0.16
N GLY A 76 6.84 13.40 -0.14
CA GLY A 76 5.74 13.65 0.79
C GLY A 76 4.56 12.70 0.58
N VAL A 77 4.20 12.41 -0.68
CA VAL A 77 3.15 11.43 -1.02
C VAL A 77 3.56 10.02 -0.57
N ILE A 78 4.78 9.59 -0.89
CA ILE A 78 5.34 8.28 -0.52
C ILE A 78 5.35 8.12 1.00
N ALA A 79 5.75 9.14 1.75
CA ALA A 79 5.74 9.11 3.21
C ALA A 79 4.32 8.84 3.76
N ARG A 80 3.30 9.53 3.23
CA ARG A 80 1.89 9.29 3.61
C ARG A 80 1.42 7.90 3.20
N GLN A 81 1.77 7.43 2.00
CA GLN A 81 1.42 6.09 1.53
C GLN A 81 2.06 4.99 2.36
N ARG A 82 3.32 5.15 2.79
CA ARG A 82 3.98 4.20 3.71
C ARG A 82 3.27 4.13 5.05
N ALA A 83 2.88 5.27 5.62
CA ALA A 83 2.08 5.30 6.84
C ALA A 83 0.71 4.60 6.64
N GLY A 84 0.03 4.89 5.53
CA GLY A 84 -1.23 4.21 5.17
C GLY A 84 -1.08 2.70 5.00
N LEU A 85 0.00 2.25 4.35
CA LEU A 85 0.30 0.83 4.18
C LEU A 85 0.52 0.13 5.53
N MET A 86 1.21 0.77 6.47
CA MET A 86 1.38 0.23 7.82
C MET A 86 0.04 0.12 8.56
N ALA A 87 -0.84 1.11 8.42
CA ALA A 87 -2.19 1.07 9.00
C ALA A 87 -3.04 -0.08 8.41
N GLU A 88 -3.09 -0.22 7.08
CA GLU A 88 -3.83 -1.32 6.44
C GLU A 88 -3.26 -2.69 6.81
N ARG A 89 -1.93 -2.80 6.98
CA ARG A 89 -1.29 -4.04 7.45
C ARG A 89 -1.72 -4.39 8.88
N ALA A 90 -1.83 -3.39 9.76
CA ALA A 90 -2.30 -3.60 11.12
C ALA A 90 -3.76 -4.08 11.13
N GLU A 91 -4.64 -3.42 10.37
CA GLU A 91 -6.05 -3.82 10.22
C GLU A 91 -6.21 -5.24 9.67
N ALA A 92 -5.46 -5.61 8.64
CA ALA A 92 -5.46 -6.96 8.09
C ALA A 92 -4.98 -8.00 9.12
N THR A 93 -3.98 -7.66 9.93
CA THR A 93 -3.47 -8.52 11.01
C THR A 93 -4.52 -8.73 12.10
N THR A 94 -5.22 -7.69 12.50
CA THR A 94 -6.33 -7.78 13.46
C THR A 94 -7.48 -8.63 12.92
N ALA A 95 -7.88 -8.42 11.66
CA ALA A 95 -8.92 -9.22 11.01
C ALA A 95 -8.53 -10.71 10.95
N PHE A 96 -7.28 -11.01 10.60
CA PHE A 96 -6.75 -12.36 10.60
C PHE A 96 -6.80 -12.99 12.01
N GLY A 97 -6.35 -12.27 13.04
CA GLY A 97 -6.40 -12.74 14.42
C GLY A 97 -7.82 -13.07 14.89
N ARG A 98 -8.81 -12.24 14.54
CA ARG A 98 -10.23 -12.49 14.85
C ARG A 98 -10.74 -13.77 14.18
N LEU A 99 -10.40 -13.98 12.91
CA LEU A 99 -10.76 -15.20 12.18
C LEU A 99 -10.11 -16.44 12.82
N GLN A 100 -8.84 -16.36 13.24
CA GLN A 100 -8.16 -17.47 13.93
C GLN A 100 -8.82 -17.80 15.27
N ALA A 101 -9.19 -16.78 16.06
CA ALA A 101 -9.92 -16.99 17.30
C ALA A 101 -11.26 -17.71 17.08
N LEU A 102 -12.04 -17.29 16.08
CA LEU A 102 -13.31 -17.93 15.73
C LEU A 102 -13.12 -19.37 15.22
N ARG A 103 -12.07 -19.65 14.43
CA ARG A 103 -11.73 -21.01 14.01
C ARG A 103 -11.41 -21.89 15.22
N GLY A 104 -10.55 -21.42 16.13
CA GLY A 104 -10.20 -22.16 17.34
C GLY A 104 -11.39 -22.43 18.27
N LEU A 105 -12.35 -21.50 18.37
CA LEU A 105 -13.59 -21.73 19.11
C LEU A 105 -14.50 -22.76 18.42
N ALA A 106 -14.66 -22.66 17.10
CA ALA A 106 -15.46 -23.59 16.31
C ALA A 106 -14.98 -25.03 16.47
N ASP A 107 -13.66 -25.22 16.39
CA ASP A 107 -13.03 -26.54 16.47
C ASP A 107 -13.23 -27.16 17.86
N ARG A 108 -13.13 -26.37 18.94
CA ARG A 108 -13.41 -26.85 20.31
C ARG A 108 -14.87 -27.25 20.52
N THR A 109 -15.81 -26.53 19.92
CA THR A 109 -17.25 -26.88 20.01
C THR A 109 -17.63 -28.12 19.21
N LYS A 110 -16.85 -28.53 18.20
CA LYS A 110 -17.08 -29.78 17.44
C LYS A 110 -16.52 -31.03 18.12
N VAL A 111 -15.54 -30.86 19.00
CA VAL A 111 -14.89 -31.95 19.76
C VAL A 111 -15.65 -32.30 21.04
N ARG A 112 -16.62 -31.46 21.43
CA ARG A 112 -17.55 -31.70 22.54
C ARG A 112 -18.85 -32.31 22.03
#